data_AF-A0A1Q4HCU0-F1
#
_entry.id   AF-A0A1Q4HCU0-F1
#
_cell.length_a   1.000
_cell.length_b   1.000
_cell.length_c   1.000
_cell.angle_alpha   90.00
_cell.angle_beta   90.00
_cell.angle_gamma   90.00
#
_symmetry.space_group_name_H-M   'P 1'
#
loop_
_entity.id
_entity.type
_entity.pdbx_description
1 polymer ?
#
loop_
_entity_poly.entity_id
_entity_poly.type
_entity_poly.pdbx_seq_one_letter_code
_entity_poly.pdbx_strand_id
1 'polypeptide(L)'
;MFGSLSWEHILVLVVVGLVVLGPERLPGAIRWTSTALRQARDYLSGVTTQLREDLGPEFDDLRVPLSELQRLRGMTPRAALTKHLLDGDDSFFTGNFDRPVNGAAAAAPEPAAPIEPPVPGKTPFDADAT
;
A
#
# COMPACT_ATOMS: atom_id res chain seq x y z
N MET A 1 18.08 -2.14 1.54
CA MET A 1 18.48 -1.37 0.33
C MET A 1 17.29 -0.70 -0.37
N PHE A 2 16.02 -1.02 -0.07
CA PHE A 2 14.83 -0.42 -0.70
C PHE A 2 14.12 0.67 0.12
N GLY A 3 14.69 1.08 1.25
CA GLY A 3 14.17 2.20 2.06
C GLY A 3 14.54 3.59 1.52
N SER A 4 15.20 3.67 0.36
CA SER A 4 15.63 4.92 -0.26
C SER A 4 14.64 5.50 -1.26
N LEU A 5 13.53 4.82 -1.56
CA LEU A 5 12.44 5.43 -2.33
C LEU A 5 11.51 6.17 -1.38
N SER A 6 12.10 7.14 -0.68
CA SER A 6 11.38 8.03 0.20
C SER A 6 10.45 8.95 -0.61
N TRP A 7 9.44 9.51 0.06
CA TRP A 7 8.53 10.49 -0.53
C TRP A 7 9.28 11.69 -1.16
N GLU A 8 10.43 12.10 -0.62
CA GLU A 8 11.23 13.16 -1.24
C GLU A 8 11.69 12.83 -2.66
N HIS A 9 12.02 11.57 -2.95
CA HIS A 9 12.47 11.16 -4.29
C HIS A 9 11.34 11.22 -5.30
N ILE A 10 10.11 10.87 -4.91
CA ILE A 10 8.93 11.03 -5.75
C ILE A 10 8.71 12.52 -6.08
N LEU A 11 8.82 13.40 -5.07
CA LEU A 11 8.71 14.84 -5.25
C LEU A 11 9.79 15.38 -6.20
N VAL A 12 11.04 14.94 -6.03
CA VAL A 12 12.15 15.30 -6.93
C VAL A 12 11.87 14.83 -8.36
N LEU A 13 11.39 13.58 -8.55
CA LEU A 13 11.05 13.08 -9.88
C LEU A 13 9.91 13.86 -10.54
N VAL A 14 8.91 14.28 -9.76
CA VAL A 14 7.82 15.13 -10.27
C VAL A 14 8.36 16.49 -10.69
N VAL A 15 9.20 17.13 -9.88
CA VAL A 15 9.81 18.42 -10.21
C VAL A 15 10.71 18.30 -11.45
N VAL A 16 11.56 17.28 -11.52
CA VAL A 16 12.40 17.00 -12.69
C VAL A 16 11.53 16.77 -13.93
N GLY A 17 10.46 15.97 -13.80
CA GLY A 17 9.51 15.74 -14.88
C GLY A 17 8.80 17.01 -15.34
N LEU A 18 8.39 17.87 -14.41
CA LEU A 18 7.80 19.18 -14.69
C LEU A 18 8.76 20.10 -15.42
N VAL A 19 10.05 20.13 -15.03
CA VAL A 19 11.07 20.97 -15.65
C VAL A 19 11.46 20.47 -17.05
N VAL A 20 11.68 19.15 -17.19
CA VAL A 20 12.14 18.55 -18.46
C VAL A 20 11.02 18.55 -19.52
N LEU A 21 9.80 18.16 -19.13
CA LEU A 21 8.68 18.03 -20.05
C LEU A 21 7.84 19.31 -20.17
N GLY A 22 7.82 20.13 -19.12
CA GLY A 22 6.97 21.31 -18.98
C GLY A 22 5.63 21.00 -18.27
N PRO A 23 5.16 21.86 -17.34
CA PRO A 23 3.90 21.65 -16.61
C PRO A 23 2.67 21.60 -17.52
N GLU A 24 2.71 22.25 -18.68
CA GLU A 24 1.60 22.30 -19.63
C GLU A 24 1.45 21.00 -20.42
N ARG A 25 2.54 20.21 -20.53
CA ARG A 25 2.57 19.00 -21.37
C ARG A 25 2.31 17.72 -20.59
N LEU A 26 2.62 17.68 -19.30
CA LEU A 26 2.29 16.55 -18.42
C LEU A 26 0.80 16.14 -18.45
N PRO A 27 -0.18 17.05 -18.27
CA PRO A 27 -1.59 16.67 -18.32
C PRO A 27 -1.99 16.14 -19.71
N GLY A 28 -1.39 16.64 -20.78
CA GLY A 28 -1.56 16.11 -22.13
C GLY A 28 -0.98 14.70 -22.28
N ALA A 29 0.23 14.47 -21.78
CA ALA A 29 0.89 13.16 -21.83
C ALA A 29 0.12 12.10 -21.03
N ILE A 30 -0.37 12.43 -19.84
CA ILE A 30 -1.20 11.54 -19.02
C ILE A 30 -2.48 11.16 -19.77
N ARG A 31 -3.15 12.12 -20.41
CA ARG A 31 -4.36 11.88 -21.22
C ARG A 31 -4.06 10.95 -22.41
N TRP A 32 -2.96 11.17 -23.11
CA TRP A 32 -2.56 10.29 -24.22
C TRP A 32 -2.26 8.88 -23.73
N THR A 33 -1.42 8.74 -22.70
CA THR A 33 -1.04 7.44 -22.13
C THR A 33 -2.25 6.68 -21.59
N SER A 34 -3.15 7.35 -20.87
CA SER A 34 -4.36 6.71 -20.34
C SER A 34 -5.30 6.23 -21.44
N THR A 35 -5.46 7.02 -22.51
CA THR A 35 -6.23 6.65 -23.69
C THR A 35 -5.59 5.48 -24.43
N ALA A 36 -4.27 5.54 -24.65
CA ALA A 36 -3.51 4.48 -25.29
C ALA A 36 -3.58 3.17 -24.49
N LEU A 37 -3.51 3.24 -23.16
CA LEU A 37 -3.61 2.07 -22.29
C LEU A 37 -5.02 1.45 -22.34
N ARG A 38 -6.07 2.28 -22.40
CA ARG A 38 -7.45 1.82 -22.60
C ARG A 38 -7.61 1.13 -23.95
N GLN A 39 -7.18 1.77 -25.03
CA GLN A 39 -7.22 1.20 -26.38
C GLN A 39 -6.43 -0.11 -26.47
N ALA A 40 -5.24 -0.17 -25.86
CA ALA A 40 -4.45 -1.39 -25.80
C ALA A 40 -5.19 -2.49 -25.03
N ARG A 41 -5.81 -2.18 -23.88
CA ARG A 41 -6.63 -3.15 -23.13
C ARG A 41 -7.80 -3.65 -23.96
N ASP A 42 -8.52 -2.76 -24.62
CA ASP A 42 -9.69 -3.10 -25.43
C ASP A 42 -9.29 -3.99 -26.62
N TYR A 43 -8.21 -3.63 -27.32
CA TYR A 43 -7.64 -4.43 -28.40
C TYR A 43 -7.19 -5.82 -27.93
N LEU A 44 -6.44 -5.89 -26.83
CA LEU A 44 -6.01 -7.17 -26.26
C LEU A 44 -7.20 -8.03 -25.83
N SER A 45 -8.25 -7.44 -25.26
CA SER A 45 -9.45 -8.17 -24.86
C SER A 45 -10.26 -8.70 -26.06
N GLY A 46 -10.36 -7.93 -27.14
CA GLY A 46 -11.00 -8.37 -28.39
C GLY A 46 -10.21 -9.50 -29.06
N VAL A 47 -8.90 -9.33 -29.21
CA VAL A 47 -8.00 -10.35 -29.78
C VAL A 47 -8.01 -11.63 -28.95
N THR A 48 -7.95 -11.54 -27.62
CA THR A 48 -8.04 -12.72 -26.74
C THR A 48 -9.36 -13.48 -26.91
N THR A 49 -10.46 -12.77 -27.15
CA THR A 49 -11.78 -13.38 -27.36
C THR A 49 -11.83 -14.10 -28.70
N GLN A 50 -11.27 -13.50 -29.75
CA GLN A 50 -11.19 -14.06 -31.09
C GLN A 50 -10.24 -15.27 -31.16
N LEU A 51 -9.09 -15.21 -30.48
CA LEU A 51 -8.20 -16.38 -30.32
C LEU A 51 -8.86 -17.50 -29.50
N ARG A 52 -9.73 -17.17 -28.53
CA ARG A 52 -10.49 -18.19 -27.80
C ARG A 52 -11.49 -18.92 -28.68
N GLU A 53 -12.13 -18.20 -29.60
CA GLU A 53 -13.08 -18.77 -30.55
C GLU A 53 -12.35 -19.59 -31.63
N ASP A 54 -11.20 -19.11 -32.12
CA ASP A 54 -10.48 -19.73 -33.24
C ASP A 54 -9.52 -20.88 -32.82
N LEU A 55 -8.91 -20.82 -31.62
CA LEU A 55 -7.93 -21.84 -31.17
C LEU A 55 -8.52 -22.89 -30.23
N GLY A 56 -9.75 -22.70 -29.73
CA GLY A 56 -10.46 -23.67 -28.90
C GLY A 56 -9.60 -24.24 -27.75
N PRO A 57 -9.49 -25.58 -27.59
CA PRO A 57 -8.88 -26.24 -26.43
C PRO A 57 -7.39 -25.91 -26.19
N GLU A 58 -6.65 -25.43 -27.19
CA GLU A 58 -5.24 -25.04 -27.00
C GLU A 58 -5.07 -23.78 -26.13
N PHE A 59 -6.13 -22.98 -25.96
CA PHE A 59 -6.12 -21.83 -25.06
C PHE A 59 -6.20 -22.24 -23.57
N ASP A 60 -6.79 -23.40 -23.25
CA ASP A 60 -6.89 -23.89 -21.88
C ASP A 60 -5.53 -24.37 -21.34
N ASP A 61 -4.66 -24.91 -22.19
CA ASP A 61 -3.27 -25.21 -21.83
C ASP A 61 -2.46 -23.95 -21.53
N LEU A 62 -2.80 -22.81 -22.13
CA LEU A 62 -2.19 -21.51 -21.83
C LEU A 62 -2.82 -20.82 -20.61
N ARG A 63 -4.05 -21.16 -20.23
CA ARG A 63 -4.66 -20.62 -19.00
C ARG A 63 -3.87 -21.01 -17.76
N VAL A 64 -3.38 -22.24 -17.67
CA VAL A 64 -2.64 -22.73 -16.50
C VAL A 64 -1.41 -21.85 -16.22
N PRO A 65 -0.45 -21.67 -17.16
CA PRO A 65 0.71 -20.82 -16.95
C PRO A 65 0.36 -19.33 -16.79
N LEU A 66 -0.67 -18.82 -17.49
CA LEU A 66 -1.13 -17.45 -17.29
C LEU A 66 -1.72 -17.22 -15.90
N SER A 67 -2.50 -18.18 -15.39
CA SER A 67 -3.09 -18.14 -14.05
C SER A 67 -2.03 -18.30 -12.96
N GLU A 68 -0.96 -19.05 -13.22
CA GLU A 68 0.17 -19.21 -12.34
C GLU A 68 0.99 -17.91 -12.26
N LEU A 69 1.23 -17.25 -13.39
CA LEU A 69 1.83 -15.91 -13.45
C LEU A 69 0.97 -14.86 -12.75
N GLN A 70 -0.36 -14.94 -12.89
CA GLN A 70 -1.28 -14.06 -12.18
C GLN A 70 -1.34 -14.35 -10.68
N ARG A 71 -1.25 -15.61 -10.24
CA ARG A 71 -1.11 -15.99 -8.83
C ARG A 71 0.20 -15.47 -8.23
N LEU A 72 1.30 -15.61 -8.96
CA LEU A 72 2.61 -15.07 -8.57
C LEU A 72 2.58 -13.54 -8.47
N ARG A 73 1.88 -12.88 -9.40
CA ARG A 73 1.63 -11.43 -9.33
C ARG A 73 0.63 -11.08 -8.21
N GLY A 74 -0.29 -11.96 -7.83
CA GLY A 74 -1.19 -11.78 -6.69
C GLY A 74 -0.45 -11.71 -5.35
N MET A 75 0.67 -12.42 -5.24
CA MET A 75 1.72 -12.18 -4.23
C MET A 75 2.60 -10.98 -4.63
N THR A 76 1.99 -9.84 -4.99
CA THR A 76 2.79 -8.65 -5.35
C THR A 76 3.69 -8.30 -4.16
N PRO A 77 5.00 -8.10 -4.38
CA PRO A 77 5.90 -7.55 -3.37
C PRO A 77 5.36 -6.24 -2.82
N ARG A 78 4.63 -5.48 -3.64
CA ARG A 78 3.89 -4.29 -3.23
C ARG A 78 2.80 -4.60 -2.19
N ALA A 79 1.94 -5.60 -2.38
CA ALA A 79 0.92 -5.94 -1.38
C ALA A 79 1.54 -6.50 -0.09
N ALA A 80 2.64 -7.27 -0.18
CA ALA A 80 3.38 -7.73 0.99
C ALA A 80 4.07 -6.58 1.73
N LEU A 81 4.67 -5.65 0.99
CA LEU A 81 5.33 -4.46 1.52
C LEU A 81 4.32 -3.46 2.08
N THR A 82 3.18 -3.26 1.44
CA THR A 82 2.09 -2.43 1.97
C THR A 82 1.51 -3.07 3.23
N LYS A 83 1.26 -4.37 3.28
CA LYS A 83 0.82 -5.00 4.54
C LYS A 83 1.87 -4.92 5.65
N HIS A 84 3.16 -4.89 5.33
CA HIS A 84 4.23 -4.84 6.33
C HIS A 84 4.68 -3.43 6.70
N LEU A 85 4.48 -2.42 5.83
CA LEU A 85 4.85 -1.03 6.08
C LEU A 85 3.66 -0.12 6.41
N LEU A 86 2.45 -0.43 5.92
CA LEU A 86 1.25 0.38 6.10
C LEU A 86 0.55 0.10 7.43
N ASP A 87 0.76 -1.09 8.04
CA ASP A 87 0.33 -1.40 9.42
C ASP A 87 1.11 -0.60 10.51
N GLY A 88 1.97 0.35 10.11
CA GLY A 88 2.76 1.18 11.02
C GLY A 88 2.85 2.67 10.68
N ASP A 89 2.55 3.11 9.46
CA ASP A 89 2.70 4.53 9.10
C ASP A 89 1.83 4.99 7.92
N ASP A 90 0.51 4.98 8.12
CA ASP A 90 -0.48 5.60 7.21
C ASP A 90 -0.27 7.12 7.01
N SER A 91 0.58 7.75 7.83
CA SER A 91 0.91 9.17 7.79
C SER A 91 1.64 9.56 6.50
N PHE A 92 2.39 8.64 5.89
CA PHE A 92 3.12 8.90 4.64
C PHE A 92 2.21 9.00 3.41
N PHE A 93 1.08 8.29 3.39
CA PHE A 93 0.15 8.29 2.27
C PHE A 93 -0.97 9.32 2.45
N THR A 94 -1.37 9.60 3.69
CA THR A 94 -2.46 10.53 4.02
C THR A 94 -2.02 11.98 4.18
N GLY A 95 -0.70 12.25 4.16
CA GLY A 95 -0.15 13.60 4.27
C GLY A 95 -0.36 14.24 5.64
N ASN A 96 -0.69 13.45 6.67
CA ASN A 96 -1.08 13.94 7.98
C ASN A 96 0.13 14.19 8.91
N PHE A 97 1.18 14.81 8.39
CA PHE A 97 2.43 15.17 9.10
C PHE A 97 2.25 16.32 10.11
N ASP A 98 1.06 16.92 10.18
CA ASP A 98 0.77 18.11 10.98
C ASP A 98 0.34 17.81 12.43
N ARG A 99 0.45 16.55 12.90
CA ARG A 99 0.22 16.30 14.33
C ARG A 99 1.50 16.64 15.09
N PRO A 100 1.54 17.74 15.87
CA PRO A 100 2.68 17.97 16.73
C PRO A 100 2.75 16.81 17.72
N VAL A 101 3.81 16.01 17.64
CA VAL A 101 4.26 15.18 18.76
C VAL A 101 4.82 16.09 19.84
N ASN A 102 3.96 16.90 20.43
CA ASN A 102 4.30 17.78 21.53
C ASN A 102 3.42 17.38 22.72
N GLY A 103 4.03 16.70 23.69
CA GLY A 103 3.33 16.33 24.90
C GLY A 103 3.77 15.06 25.62
N ALA A 104 4.89 14.42 25.26
CA ALA A 104 5.60 13.60 26.25
C ALA A 104 6.39 14.55 27.16
N ALA A 105 5.65 15.25 28.04
CA ALA A 105 6.24 15.94 29.16
C ALA A 105 7.13 14.91 29.88
N ALA A 106 8.42 15.21 29.94
CA ALA A 106 9.35 14.54 30.80
C ALA A 106 8.83 14.67 32.24
N ALA A 107 8.14 13.64 32.73
CA ALA A 107 7.89 13.48 34.15
C ALA A 107 9.23 13.09 34.78
N ALA A 108 9.85 14.06 35.43
CA ALA A 108 10.96 13.84 36.36
C ALA A 108 10.55 12.82 37.44
N PRO A 109 11.50 12.04 38.01
CA PRO A 109 11.17 11.00 38.96
C PRO A 109 10.72 11.61 40.28
N GLU A 110 9.48 11.36 40.68
CA GLU A 110 8.96 11.73 42.00
C GLU A 110 9.31 10.62 43.03
N PRO A 111 9.68 10.95 44.28
CA PRO A 111 10.23 9.98 45.24
C PRO A 111 9.19 8.94 45.69
N ALA A 112 9.63 7.69 45.81
CA ALA A 112 8.84 6.55 46.22
C ALA A 112 8.09 6.75 47.55
N ALA A 113 6.76 6.60 47.52
CA ALA A 113 5.93 6.43 48.71
C ALA A 113 5.71 4.92 48.99
N PRO A 114 5.64 4.48 50.27
CA PRO A 114 5.74 3.07 50.64
C PRO A 114 4.55 2.20 50.19
N ILE A 115 4.89 0.96 49.83
CA ILE A 115 4.00 -0.10 49.38
C ILE A 115 3.19 -0.61 50.60
N GLU A 116 1.88 -0.39 50.63
CA GLU A 116 1.00 -1.07 51.59
C GLU A 116 0.69 -2.51 51.12
N PRO A 117 0.71 -3.51 52.01
CA PRO A 117 0.51 -4.92 51.65
C PRO A 117 -0.94 -5.23 51.26
N PRO A 118 -1.18 -6.20 50.35
CA PRO A 118 -2.52 -6.53 49.89
C PRO A 118 -3.32 -7.28 50.97
N VAL A 119 -4.52 -6.76 51.26
CA VAL A 119 -5.52 -7.41 52.12
C VAL A 119 -6.08 -8.65 51.40
N PRO A 120 -6.03 -9.86 51.98
CA PRO A 120 -6.50 -11.06 51.30
C PRO A 120 -8.03 -11.12 51.37
N GLY A 121 -8.69 -11.06 50.20
CA GLY A 121 -10.12 -11.32 50.10
C GLY A 121 -10.88 -10.30 49.24
N LYS A 122 -10.70 -10.39 47.93
CA LYS A 122 -11.69 -10.03 46.90
C LYS A 122 -11.19 -10.56 45.57
N THR A 123 -11.60 -11.78 45.22
CA THR A 123 -11.50 -12.26 43.84
C THR A 123 -12.42 -11.40 42.98
N PRO A 124 -11.94 -10.84 41.85
CA PRO A 124 -12.80 -10.12 40.91
C PRO A 124 -13.89 -11.06 40.39
N PHE A 125 -15.15 -10.63 40.44
CA PHE A 125 -16.27 -11.35 39.82
C PHE A 125 -16.13 -11.25 38.29
N ASP A 126 -16.09 -12.40 37.61
CA ASP A 126 -16.18 -12.51 36.15
C ASP A 126 -17.65 -12.62 35.75
N ALA A 127 -18.14 -11.65 34.98
CA ALA A 127 -19.56 -11.47 34.66
C ALA A 127 -19.94 -11.98 33.25
N ASP A 128 -19.02 -12.60 32.51
CA ASP A 128 -19.24 -13.02 31.11
C ASP A 128 -19.31 -14.56 30.93
N ALA A 129 -19.52 -15.32 32.00
CA ALA A 129 -19.74 -16.76 31.91
C ALA A 129 -21.25 -17.12 31.94
N THR A 130 -21.97 -16.91 30.83
CA THR A 130 -23.24 -17.59 30.50
C THR A 130 -23.44 -17.64 28.99
#